data_AF-A0A1V5XGT9-F1
#
_entry.id   AF-A0A1V5XGT9-F1
#
_cell.length_a   1.000
_cell.length_b   1.000
_cell.length_c   1.000
_cell.angle_alpha   90.00
_cell.angle_beta   90.00
_cell.angle_gamma   90.00
#
_symmetry.space_group_name_H-M   'P 1'
#
loop_
_entity.id
_entity.type
_entity.pdbx_description
1 polymer ?
#
loop_
_entity_poly.entity_id
_entity_poly.type
_entity_poly.pdbx_seq_one_letter_code
_entity_poly.pdbx_strand_id
1 'polypeptide(L)'
;MRSRVGGWLLAAWLVLPGCGMEPDRVFERNAPQVDRAIEALDAGEAGPAAELLQAYLGTGKCEKGEIGVTDLARARSNASFDLGLALFLLGEKFGARFGEEESSIGDGGPTDEQKQQMELRSEQVTCALKLLRAIGSSADLPVDLAARARYLEGNLEFLRRNYRDAVRAYDEALRLIPGVEPDAGDEVGRDAAWNRAIALRRIEENERDAGQDAQDEQDASQDTSPDTDSGSPEGGEDGPKESGDEGKQDAPSEDSGGGDGAPDGGDGSAPDDENKQPDAGQPDGDKQPPPQPQTQDDRILDMLEAAPTVQLEDARRNAARRQVRGMVDK
;
A
#
# COMPACT_ATOMS: atom_id res chain seq x y z
N MET A 1 17.86 -67.29 62.12
CA MET A 1 16.46 -66.77 62.14
C MET A 1 16.48 -65.34 61.63
N ARG A 2 15.45 -64.92 60.85
CA ARG A 2 15.22 -63.55 60.32
C ARG A 2 16.32 -63.10 59.31
N SER A 3 16.01 -62.71 58.05
CA SER A 3 15.08 -61.70 57.50
C SER A 3 15.64 -60.26 57.64
N ARG A 4 15.54 -59.36 56.65
CA ARG A 4 15.03 -59.39 55.25
C ARG A 4 15.36 -58.03 54.59
N VAL A 5 15.18 -57.89 53.26
CA VAL A 5 15.18 -56.62 52.47
C VAL A 5 16.55 -55.92 52.37
N GLY A 6 16.97 -55.29 51.27
CA GLY A 6 16.33 -55.12 49.95
C GLY A 6 16.07 -53.66 49.55
N GLY A 7 17.09 -52.79 49.59
CA GLY A 7 16.95 -51.35 49.34
C GLY A 7 17.37 -50.91 47.93
N TRP A 8 16.43 -50.92 46.97
CA TRP A 8 16.52 -50.09 45.76
C TRP A 8 15.86 -48.74 46.03
N LEU A 9 16.58 -47.64 45.78
CA LEU A 9 16.04 -46.28 45.59
C LEU A 9 16.99 -45.59 44.58
N LEU A 10 16.63 -45.59 43.29
CA LEU A 10 15.88 -44.49 42.66
C LEU A 10 16.72 -43.22 42.52
N ALA A 11 17.57 -43.20 41.50
CA ALA A 11 18.13 -41.97 40.96
C ALA A 11 17.01 -41.17 40.27
N ALA A 12 16.54 -40.11 40.92
CA ALA A 12 15.46 -39.26 40.41
C ALA A 12 15.97 -38.39 39.24
N TRP A 13 15.86 -38.90 38.01
CA TRP A 13 15.97 -38.08 36.80
C TRP A 13 14.76 -37.13 36.74
N LEU A 14 14.99 -35.85 37.04
CA LEU A 14 14.02 -34.78 36.86
C LEU A 14 13.84 -34.47 35.36
N VAL A 15 13.08 -35.32 34.67
CA VAL A 15 12.58 -35.05 33.33
C VAL A 15 11.44 -34.04 33.45
N LEU A 16 11.77 -32.75 33.42
CA LEU A 16 10.78 -31.68 33.32
C LEU A 16 10.17 -31.69 31.90
N PRO A 17 8.84 -31.81 31.75
CA PRO A 17 8.22 -31.86 30.44
C PRO A 17 8.00 -30.46 29.86
N GLY A 18 8.43 -30.26 28.62
CA GLY A 18 7.65 -29.47 27.65
C GLY A 18 7.65 -27.94 27.77
N CYS A 19 8.81 -27.30 27.93
CA CYS A 19 9.02 -26.02 27.23
C CYS A 19 9.67 -26.34 25.88
N GLY A 20 9.00 -26.02 24.77
CA GLY A 20 9.42 -26.34 23.39
C GLY A 20 10.60 -25.53 22.86
N MET A 21 11.58 -25.18 23.70
CA MET A 21 12.84 -24.59 23.25
C MET A 21 13.76 -25.71 22.76
N GLU A 22 13.71 -25.98 21.45
CA GLU A 22 14.85 -26.61 20.77
C GLU A 22 16.08 -25.70 20.98
N PRO A 23 17.14 -26.17 21.65
CA PRO A 23 18.24 -25.30 22.09
C PRO A 23 18.94 -24.63 20.90
N ASP A 24 18.97 -25.30 19.75
CA ASP A 24 19.56 -24.77 18.52
C ASP A 24 18.87 -23.48 18.05
N ARG A 25 17.54 -23.38 18.16
CA ARG A 25 16.80 -22.14 17.80
C ARG A 25 17.13 -20.95 18.71
N VAL A 26 17.60 -21.19 19.94
CA VAL A 26 18.08 -20.14 20.84
C VAL A 26 19.40 -19.55 20.32
N PHE A 27 20.21 -20.35 19.63
CA PHE A 27 21.48 -19.91 19.03
C PHE A 27 21.35 -19.39 17.60
N GLU A 28 20.31 -19.76 16.84
CA GLU A 28 20.06 -19.21 15.49
C GLU A 28 19.79 -17.70 15.46
N ARG A 29 19.31 -17.13 16.58
CA ARG A 29 19.19 -15.67 16.79
C ARG A 29 20.43 -15.00 17.41
N ASN A 30 21.46 -15.76 17.78
CA ASN A 30 22.69 -15.27 18.42
C ASN A 30 23.91 -15.55 17.52
N ALA A 31 23.84 -15.09 16.27
CA ALA A 31 24.91 -15.20 15.31
C ALA A 31 25.60 -13.83 15.13
N PRO A 32 26.87 -13.64 15.55
CA PRO A 32 27.57 -12.34 15.51
C PRO A 32 27.77 -11.69 14.13
N GLN A 33 27.30 -12.34 13.06
CA GLN A 33 27.20 -11.79 11.71
C GLN A 33 25.83 -11.14 11.46
N VAL A 34 24.75 -11.72 12.01
CA VAL A 34 23.38 -11.19 11.97
C VAL A 34 23.27 -9.99 12.91
N ASP A 35 23.81 -10.09 14.13
CA ASP A 35 23.80 -8.98 15.11
C ASP A 35 24.37 -7.70 14.49
N ARG A 36 25.53 -7.80 13.82
CA ARG A 36 26.18 -6.70 13.09
C ARG A 36 25.43 -6.24 11.85
N ALA A 37 24.67 -7.12 11.22
CA ALA A 37 23.83 -6.75 10.08
C ALA A 37 22.61 -5.95 10.53
N ILE A 38 22.06 -6.26 11.71
CA ILE A 38 21.01 -5.46 12.37
C ILE A 38 21.58 -4.11 12.80
N GLU A 39 22.75 -4.07 13.46
CA GLU A 39 23.46 -2.82 13.79
C GLU A 39 23.69 -1.94 12.53
N ALA A 40 24.02 -2.56 11.39
CA ALA A 40 24.17 -1.87 10.12
C ALA A 40 22.83 -1.42 9.51
N LEU A 41 21.75 -2.18 9.64
CA LEU A 41 20.40 -1.78 9.21
C LEU A 41 19.90 -0.57 10.02
N ASP A 42 20.05 -0.61 11.35
CA ASP A 42 19.69 0.48 12.26
C ASP A 42 20.50 1.77 11.97
N ALA A 43 21.72 1.63 11.44
CA ALA A 43 22.55 2.74 10.96
C ALA A 43 22.23 3.22 9.52
N GLY A 44 21.33 2.54 8.79
CA GLY A 44 21.05 2.81 7.37
C GLY A 44 22.09 2.26 6.38
N GLU A 45 23.07 1.50 6.88
CA GLU A 45 24.16 0.85 6.14
C GLU A 45 23.72 -0.48 5.50
N ALA A 46 22.66 -0.41 4.69
CA ALA A 46 22.05 -1.54 3.99
C ALA A 46 23.03 -2.36 3.11
N GLY A 47 24.15 -1.77 2.66
CA GLY A 47 25.20 -2.47 1.90
C GLY A 47 25.96 -3.49 2.76
N PRO A 48 26.69 -3.05 3.80
CA PRO A 48 27.29 -3.94 4.79
C PRO A 48 26.32 -4.97 5.39
N ALA A 49 25.07 -4.58 5.67
CA ALA A 49 24.04 -5.51 6.14
C ALA A 49 23.75 -6.62 5.12
N ALA A 50 23.53 -6.26 3.84
CA ALA A 50 23.29 -7.23 2.79
C ALA A 50 24.49 -8.18 2.59
N GLU A 51 25.73 -7.69 2.58
CA GLU A 51 26.91 -8.55 2.43
C GLU A 51 27.08 -9.55 3.60
N LEU A 52 26.84 -9.10 4.85
CA LEU A 52 26.88 -9.96 6.04
C LEU A 52 25.81 -11.06 5.99
N LEU A 53 24.57 -10.71 5.62
CA LEU A 53 23.45 -11.67 5.58
C LEU A 53 23.57 -12.62 4.38
N GLN A 54 24.00 -12.15 3.20
CA GLN A 54 24.28 -13.00 2.04
C GLN A 54 25.35 -14.06 2.35
N ALA A 55 26.39 -13.69 3.12
CA ALA A 55 27.41 -14.62 3.61
C ALA A 55 26.87 -15.61 4.66
N TYR A 56 26.06 -15.14 5.63
CA TYR A 56 25.50 -15.97 6.70
C TYR A 56 24.45 -17.00 6.21
N LEU A 57 23.71 -16.64 5.16
CA LEU A 57 22.65 -17.46 4.56
C LEU A 57 23.13 -18.30 3.35
N GLY A 58 24.33 -18.00 2.85
CA GLY A 58 24.92 -18.68 1.69
C GLY A 58 24.21 -18.37 0.36
N THR A 59 23.49 -17.24 0.26
CA THR A 59 22.69 -16.91 -0.93
C THR A 59 23.53 -16.49 -2.14
N GLY A 60 24.79 -16.10 -1.91
CA GLY A 60 25.56 -15.31 -2.87
C GLY A 60 25.03 -13.87 -2.97
N LYS A 61 25.69 -13.06 -3.82
CA LYS A 61 25.30 -11.68 -4.08
C LYS A 61 24.02 -11.61 -4.93
N CYS A 62 23.26 -10.53 -4.74
CA CYS A 62 22.23 -10.14 -5.70
C CYS A 62 22.91 -9.56 -6.95
N GLU A 63 22.76 -10.21 -8.09
CA GLU A 63 23.27 -9.76 -9.39
C GLU A 63 22.22 -10.07 -10.47
N LYS A 64 21.85 -9.09 -11.31
CA LYS A 64 20.86 -9.25 -12.40
C LYS A 64 19.48 -9.74 -11.94
N GLY A 65 19.11 -9.39 -10.71
CA GLY A 65 17.90 -9.86 -10.07
C GLY A 65 17.94 -11.34 -9.65
N GLU A 66 19.08 -12.04 -9.77
CA GLU A 66 19.29 -13.39 -9.26
C GLU A 66 19.92 -13.37 -7.87
N ILE A 67 19.40 -14.24 -6.99
CA ILE A 67 19.93 -14.49 -5.64
C ILE A 67 19.60 -15.94 -5.24
N GLY A 68 20.54 -16.64 -4.61
CA GLY A 68 20.39 -18.05 -4.25
C GLY A 68 19.44 -18.25 -3.06
N VAL A 69 18.27 -18.82 -3.30
CA VAL A 69 17.33 -19.23 -2.24
C VAL A 69 17.71 -20.62 -1.72
N THR A 70 18.64 -20.67 -0.78
CA THR A 70 19.14 -21.92 -0.16
C THR A 70 18.16 -22.48 0.87
N ASP A 71 18.28 -23.78 1.19
CA ASP A 71 17.54 -24.39 2.31
C ASP A 71 17.90 -23.71 3.65
N LEU A 72 19.13 -23.23 3.77
CA LEU A 72 19.61 -22.45 4.91
C LEU A 72 18.89 -21.09 5.03
N ALA A 73 18.62 -20.43 3.91
CA ALA A 73 17.82 -19.20 3.87
C ALA A 73 16.36 -19.46 4.28
N ARG A 74 15.77 -20.57 3.81
CA ARG A 74 14.41 -20.98 4.21
C ARG A 74 14.31 -21.26 5.71
N ALA A 75 15.24 -22.05 6.25
CA ALA A 75 15.30 -22.34 7.69
C ALA A 75 15.48 -21.04 8.52
N ARG A 76 16.42 -20.17 8.13
CA ARG A 76 16.74 -18.92 8.82
C ARG A 76 15.88 -17.76 8.35
N SER A 77 14.56 -17.94 8.43
CA SER A 77 13.57 -16.99 7.89
C SER A 77 13.68 -15.57 8.48
N ASN A 78 14.13 -15.38 9.74
CA ASN A 78 14.36 -14.03 10.31
C ASN A 78 15.45 -13.29 9.51
N ALA A 79 16.68 -13.83 9.48
CA ALA A 79 17.81 -13.24 8.75
C ALA A 79 17.56 -13.11 7.24
N SER A 80 16.70 -13.95 6.67
CA SER A 80 16.26 -13.83 5.26
C SER A 80 15.24 -12.71 5.03
N PHE A 81 14.38 -12.42 6.01
CA PHE A 81 13.57 -11.20 6.00
C PHE A 81 14.46 -9.96 6.13
N ASP A 82 15.43 -9.98 7.04
CA ASP A 82 16.39 -8.88 7.25
C ASP A 82 17.22 -8.60 5.97
N LEU A 83 17.58 -9.65 5.21
CA LEU A 83 18.22 -9.51 3.90
C LEU A 83 17.26 -8.94 2.84
N GLY A 84 15.98 -9.34 2.87
CA GLY A 84 14.95 -8.70 2.04
C GLY A 84 14.83 -7.20 2.32
N LEU A 85 14.91 -6.79 3.59
CA LEU A 85 14.92 -5.39 4.00
C LEU A 85 16.21 -4.66 3.58
N ALA A 86 17.37 -5.29 3.72
CA ALA A 86 18.64 -4.73 3.24
C ALA A 86 18.63 -4.49 1.72
N LEU A 87 18.08 -5.43 0.95
CA LEU A 87 17.93 -5.32 -0.51
C LEU A 87 16.89 -4.25 -0.90
N PHE A 88 15.78 -4.12 -0.17
CA PHE A 88 14.83 -3.00 -0.30
C PHE A 88 15.52 -1.64 -0.12
N LEU A 89 16.24 -1.46 1.00
CA LEU A 89 16.97 -0.23 1.34
C LEU A 89 18.17 0.06 0.40
N LEU A 90 18.65 -0.94 -0.35
CA LEU A 90 19.59 -0.74 -1.46
C LEU A 90 18.86 -0.28 -2.72
N GLY A 91 17.71 -0.87 -3.07
CA GLY A 91 16.89 -0.47 -4.21
C GLY A 91 16.39 0.97 -4.13
N GLU A 92 16.05 1.46 -2.93
CA GLU A 92 15.64 2.86 -2.70
C GLU A 92 16.76 3.88 -2.95
N LYS A 93 18.04 3.48 -2.93
CA LYS A 93 19.19 4.38 -3.13
C LYS A 93 19.47 4.71 -4.60
N PHE A 94 18.84 4.00 -5.54
CA PHE A 94 18.97 4.24 -6.97
C PHE A 94 17.66 4.78 -7.54
N GLY A 95 17.70 5.82 -8.38
CA GLY A 95 16.54 6.41 -9.05
C GLY A 95 15.73 7.40 -8.19
N ALA A 96 14.76 8.07 -8.80
CA ALA A 96 13.91 9.07 -8.14
C ALA A 96 12.94 8.45 -7.12
N ARG A 97 12.46 9.27 -6.17
CA ARG A 97 11.49 8.83 -5.15
C ARG A 97 10.09 8.70 -5.74
N PHE A 98 9.19 8.04 -5.02
CA PHE A 98 7.79 7.89 -5.44
C PHE A 98 7.08 9.23 -5.59
N GLY A 99 6.50 9.45 -6.77
CA GLY A 99 5.87 10.71 -7.16
C GLY A 99 6.85 11.76 -7.70
N GLU A 100 8.16 11.53 -7.62
CA GLU A 100 9.18 12.35 -8.27
C GLU A 100 9.62 11.75 -9.62
N GLU A 101 9.21 10.52 -9.96
CA GLU A 101 9.72 9.80 -11.15
C GLU A 101 9.44 10.54 -12.46
N GLU A 102 8.18 10.87 -12.77
CA GLU A 102 7.83 11.67 -13.95
C GLU A 102 8.46 13.07 -13.90
N SER A 103 8.55 13.70 -12.72
CA SER A 103 9.22 15.01 -12.58
C SER A 103 10.74 14.96 -12.77
N SER A 104 11.35 13.78 -12.62
CA SER A 104 12.79 13.55 -12.84
C SER A 104 13.12 13.15 -14.28
N ILE A 105 12.11 12.72 -15.05
CA ILE A 105 12.22 12.27 -16.43
C ILE A 105 11.56 13.33 -17.31
N GLY A 106 12.32 14.34 -17.71
CA GLY A 106 11.84 15.39 -18.61
C GLY A 106 11.53 14.87 -20.02
N ASP A 107 10.94 15.73 -20.85
CA ASP A 107 10.32 15.45 -22.16
C ASP A 107 11.14 14.60 -23.15
N GLY A 108 12.47 14.53 -22.99
CA GLY A 108 13.36 13.67 -23.78
C GLY A 108 13.42 12.20 -23.35
N GLY A 109 12.69 11.81 -22.29
CA GLY A 109 12.82 10.50 -21.64
C GLY A 109 14.07 10.39 -20.74
N PRO A 110 14.28 9.24 -20.09
CA PRO A 110 15.33 9.09 -19.10
C PRO A 110 16.73 9.06 -19.72
N THR A 111 17.71 9.64 -19.03
CA THR A 111 19.13 9.53 -19.40
C THR A 111 19.63 8.09 -19.22
N ASP A 112 20.79 7.76 -19.79
CA ASP A 112 21.34 6.41 -19.67
C ASP A 112 21.81 6.10 -18.23
N GLU A 113 22.22 7.12 -17.46
CA GLU A 113 22.48 6.99 -16.03
C GLU A 113 21.18 6.74 -15.23
N GLN A 114 20.07 7.39 -15.61
CA GLN A 114 18.76 7.15 -14.98
C GLN A 114 18.24 5.73 -15.30
N LYS A 115 18.44 5.24 -16.54
CA LYS A 115 18.13 3.85 -16.92
C LYS A 115 18.94 2.86 -16.10
N GLN A 116 20.25 3.06 -15.97
CA GLN A 116 21.13 2.21 -15.13
C GLN A 116 20.69 2.21 -13.66
N GLN A 117 20.28 3.36 -13.11
CA GLN A 117 19.74 3.43 -11.75
C GLN A 117 18.40 2.69 -11.59
N MET A 118 17.50 2.80 -12.57
CA MET A 118 16.24 2.04 -12.58
C MET A 118 16.49 0.53 -12.72
N GLU A 119 17.48 0.11 -13.51
CA GLU A 119 17.92 -1.27 -13.63
C GLU A 119 18.48 -1.79 -12.29
N LEU A 120 19.40 -1.05 -11.66
CA LEU A 120 19.96 -1.40 -10.34
C LEU A 120 18.88 -1.49 -9.25
N ARG A 121 17.90 -0.57 -9.22
CA ARG A 121 16.71 -0.68 -8.35
C ARG A 121 15.95 -1.97 -8.64
N SER A 122 15.65 -2.25 -9.90
CA SER A 122 14.90 -3.43 -10.34
C SER A 122 15.59 -4.74 -9.96
N GLU A 123 16.93 -4.81 -10.06
CA GLU A 123 17.72 -5.97 -9.62
C GLU A 123 17.54 -6.23 -8.11
N GLN A 124 17.81 -5.23 -7.25
CA GLN A 124 17.75 -5.41 -5.80
C GLN A 124 16.34 -5.78 -5.33
N VAL A 125 15.32 -5.11 -5.89
CA VAL A 125 13.90 -5.39 -5.61
C VAL A 125 13.52 -6.81 -6.06
N THR A 126 13.99 -7.27 -7.24
CA THR A 126 13.72 -8.63 -7.73
C THR A 126 14.37 -9.69 -6.84
N CYS A 127 15.60 -9.46 -6.35
CA CYS A 127 16.25 -10.33 -5.37
C CYS A 127 15.48 -10.39 -4.05
N ALA A 128 15.05 -9.24 -3.52
CA ALA A 128 14.26 -9.16 -2.28
C ALA A 128 12.95 -9.94 -2.41
N LEU A 129 12.21 -9.75 -3.52
CA LEU A 129 10.97 -10.47 -3.81
C LEU A 129 11.16 -11.99 -3.88
N LYS A 130 12.23 -12.48 -4.53
CA LYS A 130 12.55 -13.92 -4.59
C LYS A 130 12.76 -14.52 -3.20
N LEU A 131 13.47 -13.81 -2.32
CA LEU A 131 13.77 -14.27 -0.97
C LEU A 131 12.53 -14.22 -0.06
N LEU A 132 11.77 -13.12 -0.09
CA LEU A 132 10.57 -12.93 0.74
C LEU A 132 9.45 -13.90 0.36
N ARG A 133 9.22 -14.14 -0.93
CA ARG A 133 8.27 -15.16 -1.42
C ARG A 133 8.67 -16.57 -0.99
N ALA A 134 9.97 -16.84 -0.90
CA ALA A 134 10.49 -18.15 -0.52
C ALA A 134 10.38 -18.47 0.98
N ILE A 135 10.29 -17.46 1.85
CA ILE A 135 10.03 -17.63 3.28
C ILE A 135 8.54 -17.46 3.61
N GLY A 136 7.86 -16.46 3.02
CA GLY A 136 6.43 -16.17 3.24
C GLY A 136 5.46 -17.21 2.66
N SER A 137 5.97 -18.28 2.04
CA SER A 137 5.22 -19.46 1.59
C SER A 137 5.46 -20.70 2.49
N SER A 138 6.31 -20.63 3.50
CA SER A 138 6.48 -21.70 4.49
C SER A 138 5.43 -21.58 5.61
N ALA A 139 4.80 -22.69 5.94
CA ALA A 139 3.75 -22.76 6.97
C ALA A 139 4.27 -22.67 8.41
N ASP A 140 5.58 -22.81 8.61
CA ASP A 140 6.23 -22.83 9.93
C ASP A 140 6.70 -21.44 10.42
N LEU A 141 6.42 -20.36 9.66
CA LEU A 141 6.76 -19.00 10.09
C LEU A 141 5.86 -18.52 11.25
N PRO A 142 6.41 -17.79 12.24
CA PRO A 142 5.61 -16.98 13.15
C PRO A 142 4.73 -16.00 12.37
N VAL A 143 3.48 -15.81 12.81
CA VAL A 143 2.47 -14.97 12.14
C VAL A 143 2.99 -13.56 11.88
N ASP A 144 3.69 -12.96 12.85
CA ASP A 144 4.24 -11.60 12.74
C ASP A 144 5.33 -11.50 11.65
N LEU A 145 6.19 -12.51 11.54
CA LEU A 145 7.24 -12.57 10.52
C LEU A 145 6.64 -12.82 9.13
N ALA A 146 5.60 -13.65 9.03
CA ALA A 146 4.86 -13.85 7.79
C ALA A 146 4.14 -12.58 7.35
N ALA A 147 3.44 -11.88 8.26
CA ALA A 147 2.77 -10.61 7.98
C ALA A 147 3.76 -9.53 7.53
N ARG A 148 4.90 -9.39 8.22
CA ARG A 148 6.01 -8.50 7.85
C ARG A 148 6.57 -8.82 6.46
N ALA A 149 6.81 -10.10 6.16
CA ALA A 149 7.30 -10.52 4.84
C ALA A 149 6.31 -10.18 3.71
N ARG A 150 5.01 -10.34 3.94
CA ARG A 150 3.96 -9.98 2.96
C ARG A 150 3.75 -8.47 2.83
N TYR A 151 3.84 -7.71 3.92
CA TYR A 151 3.85 -6.25 3.86
C TYR A 151 5.05 -5.72 3.05
N LEU A 152 6.26 -6.26 3.28
CA LEU A 152 7.46 -5.89 2.54
C LEU A 152 7.39 -6.35 1.06
N GLU A 153 6.83 -7.53 0.77
CA GLU A 153 6.51 -7.97 -0.60
C GLU A 153 5.57 -6.95 -1.30
N GLY A 154 4.55 -6.46 -0.58
CA GLY A 154 3.66 -5.42 -1.09
C GLY A 154 4.36 -4.10 -1.40
N ASN A 155 5.22 -3.63 -0.48
CA ASN A 155 6.04 -2.43 -0.69
C ASN A 155 6.97 -2.60 -1.91
N LEU A 156 7.55 -3.79 -2.12
CA LEU A 156 8.45 -4.10 -3.22
C LEU A 156 7.75 -4.22 -4.59
N GLU A 157 6.52 -4.72 -4.67
CA GLU A 157 5.75 -4.68 -5.92
C GLU A 157 5.15 -3.30 -6.19
N PHE A 158 4.79 -2.54 -5.14
CA PHE A 158 4.46 -1.11 -5.28
C PHE A 158 5.66 -0.33 -5.86
N LEU A 159 6.87 -0.65 -5.41
CA LEU A 159 8.15 -0.11 -5.91
C LEU A 159 8.36 -0.31 -7.43
N ARG A 160 7.70 -1.32 -8.01
CA ARG A 160 7.76 -1.68 -9.44
C ARG A 160 6.53 -1.20 -10.22
N ARG A 161 5.65 -0.41 -9.59
CA ARG A 161 4.33 0.00 -10.09
C ARG A 161 3.39 -1.19 -10.40
N ASN A 162 3.69 -2.38 -9.87
CA ASN A 162 2.85 -3.58 -9.96
C ASN A 162 1.74 -3.53 -8.90
N TYR A 163 0.93 -2.48 -8.91
CA TYR A 163 -0.03 -2.17 -7.84
C TYR A 163 -1.02 -3.31 -7.56
N ARG A 164 -1.40 -4.09 -8.58
CA ARG A 164 -2.28 -5.27 -8.42
C ARG A 164 -1.62 -6.43 -7.67
N ASP A 165 -0.30 -6.59 -7.72
CA ASP A 165 0.46 -7.53 -6.88
C ASP A 165 0.71 -6.96 -5.49
N ALA A 166 0.96 -5.64 -5.38
CA ALA A 166 1.06 -4.97 -4.10
C ALA A 166 -0.20 -5.16 -3.25
N VAL A 167 -1.39 -4.93 -3.82
CA VAL A 167 -2.69 -5.17 -3.16
C VAL A 167 -2.83 -6.63 -2.72
N ARG A 168 -2.41 -7.61 -3.53
CA ARG A 168 -2.46 -9.04 -3.15
C ARG A 168 -1.59 -9.33 -1.92
N ALA A 169 -0.37 -8.81 -1.89
CA ALA A 169 0.54 -9.03 -0.78
C ALA A 169 0.08 -8.29 0.50
N TYR A 170 -0.47 -7.07 0.39
CA TYR A 170 -1.10 -6.39 1.53
C TYR A 170 -2.36 -7.12 2.02
N ASP A 171 -3.20 -7.67 1.12
CA ASP A 171 -4.33 -8.53 1.49
C ASP A 171 -3.88 -9.79 2.25
N GLU A 172 -2.72 -10.37 1.92
CA GLU A 172 -2.14 -11.50 2.67
C GLU A 172 -1.58 -11.07 4.03
N ALA A 173 -0.94 -9.90 4.13
CA ALA A 173 -0.54 -9.33 5.43
C ALA A 173 -1.75 -9.07 6.34
N LEU A 174 -2.82 -8.48 5.80
CA LEU A 174 -4.05 -8.14 6.53
C LEU A 174 -4.87 -9.35 6.98
N ARG A 175 -4.73 -10.50 6.31
CA ARG A 175 -5.30 -11.78 6.77
C ARG A 175 -4.55 -12.36 7.98
N LEU A 176 -3.30 -11.96 8.20
CA LEU A 176 -2.45 -12.41 9.30
C LEU A 176 -2.51 -11.45 10.50
N ILE A 177 -2.37 -10.14 10.23
CA ILE A 177 -2.53 -9.06 11.21
C ILE A 177 -3.52 -8.03 10.66
N PRO A 178 -4.80 -8.07 11.08
CA PRO A 178 -5.80 -7.08 10.68
C PRO A 178 -5.44 -5.66 11.14
N GLY A 179 -5.64 -4.67 10.28
CA GLY A 179 -5.40 -3.24 10.56
C GLY A 179 -6.47 -2.56 11.44
N VAL A 180 -6.88 -3.20 12.54
CA VAL A 180 -7.81 -2.63 13.54
C VAL A 180 -7.14 -2.56 14.90
N GLU A 181 -7.28 -1.43 15.59
CA GLU A 181 -6.82 -1.28 16.98
C GLU A 181 -7.67 -2.17 17.91
N PRO A 182 -7.06 -2.82 18.94
CA PRO A 182 -6.51 -2.08 20.07
C PRO A 182 -5.08 -2.42 20.51
N ASP A 183 -4.48 -1.45 21.21
CA ASP A 183 -3.45 -1.55 22.25
C ASP A 183 -2.12 -2.25 21.94
N ALA A 184 -1.14 -1.44 21.52
CA ALA A 184 0.32 -1.71 21.60
C ALA A 184 0.83 -2.95 20.84
N GLY A 185 0.15 -3.34 19.75
CA GLY A 185 0.60 -4.37 18.80
C GLY A 185 1.57 -3.87 17.73
N ASP A 186 1.84 -4.73 16.75
CA ASP A 186 2.68 -4.45 15.59
C ASP A 186 1.97 -3.55 14.56
N GLU A 187 2.63 -2.48 14.11
CA GLU A 187 2.04 -1.45 13.24
C GLU A 187 1.75 -1.94 11.81
N VAL A 188 2.35 -3.07 11.42
CA VAL A 188 2.27 -3.71 10.09
C VAL A 188 0.84 -3.84 9.56
N GLY A 189 -0.14 -4.19 10.39
CA GLY A 189 -1.54 -4.33 9.94
C GLY A 189 -2.17 -3.00 9.51
N ARG A 190 -1.89 -1.92 10.25
CA ARG A 190 -2.36 -0.57 9.94
C ARG A 190 -1.65 -0.01 8.71
N ASP A 191 -0.35 -0.19 8.63
CA ASP A 191 0.47 0.34 7.55
C ASP A 191 0.21 -0.42 6.23
N ALA A 192 -0.07 -1.72 6.29
CA ALA A 192 -0.56 -2.50 5.14
C ALA A 192 -1.93 -2.03 4.65
N ALA A 193 -2.87 -1.70 5.56
CA ALA A 193 -4.18 -1.15 5.17
C ALA A 193 -4.03 0.21 4.45
N TRP A 194 -3.15 1.07 4.94
CA TRP A 194 -2.84 2.37 4.35
C TRP A 194 -2.19 2.24 2.96
N ASN A 195 -1.10 1.48 2.83
CA ASN A 195 -0.40 1.29 1.55
C ASN A 195 -1.28 0.57 0.50
N ARG A 196 -2.17 -0.33 0.95
CA ARG A 196 -3.21 -0.95 0.10
C ARG A 196 -4.21 0.06 -0.46
N ALA A 197 -4.67 1.01 0.35
CA ALA A 197 -5.59 2.04 -0.11
C ALA A 197 -4.93 2.94 -1.19
N ILE A 198 -3.65 3.29 -0.99
CA ILE A 198 -2.87 4.01 -2.01
C ILE A 198 -2.71 3.16 -3.28
N ALA A 199 -2.38 1.86 -3.15
CA ALA A 199 -2.22 0.96 -4.30
C ALA A 199 -3.52 0.79 -5.10
N LEU A 200 -4.67 0.71 -4.44
CA LEU A 200 -5.99 0.69 -5.11
C LEU A 200 -6.27 2.01 -5.84
N ARG A 201 -6.00 3.15 -5.21
CA ARG A 201 -6.12 4.47 -5.85
C ARG A 201 -5.22 4.59 -7.09
N ARG A 202 -3.98 4.07 -7.04
CA ARG A 202 -3.08 4.04 -8.21
C ARG A 202 -3.55 3.10 -9.32
N ILE A 203 -4.28 2.03 -9.01
CA ILE A 203 -4.93 1.20 -10.04
C ILE A 203 -6.04 2.01 -10.73
N GLU A 204 -6.87 2.70 -9.96
CA GLU A 204 -7.96 3.52 -10.49
C GLU A 204 -7.47 4.73 -11.30
N GLU A 205 -6.41 5.42 -10.87
CA GLU A 205 -5.77 6.51 -11.63
C GLU A 205 -5.25 5.97 -12.97
N ASN A 206 -4.43 4.90 -12.97
CA ASN A 206 -3.94 4.26 -14.19
C ASN A 206 -5.06 3.76 -15.14
N GLU A 207 -6.21 3.32 -14.61
CA GLU A 207 -7.36 2.84 -15.40
C GLU A 207 -8.20 4.00 -15.97
N ARG A 208 -8.18 5.19 -15.36
CA ARG A 208 -8.84 6.40 -15.87
C ARG A 208 -8.01 7.06 -16.96
N ASP A 209 -6.71 7.25 -16.73
CA ASP A 209 -5.81 7.92 -17.66
C ASP A 209 -5.77 7.16 -19.00
N ALA A 210 -5.61 5.83 -18.96
CA ALA A 210 -5.66 4.96 -20.13
C ALA A 210 -7.02 4.90 -20.86
N GLY A 211 -8.07 5.54 -20.33
CA GLY A 211 -9.36 5.71 -20.97
C GLY A 211 -9.61 7.09 -21.58
N GLN A 212 -8.82 8.10 -21.22
CA GLN A 212 -9.00 9.49 -21.68
C GLN A 212 -8.27 9.77 -23.00
N ASP A 213 -7.07 9.22 -23.18
CA ASP A 213 -6.30 9.23 -24.45
C ASP A 213 -7.09 8.72 -25.67
N ALA A 214 -8.17 7.95 -25.44
CA ALA A 214 -9.02 7.36 -26.47
C ALA A 214 -10.23 8.24 -26.90
N GLN A 215 -10.43 9.42 -26.30
CA GLN A 215 -11.59 10.30 -26.58
C GLN A 215 -11.21 11.61 -27.27
N ASP A 216 -10.01 12.15 -27.04
CA ASP A 216 -9.60 13.47 -27.56
C ASP A 216 -9.32 13.50 -29.09
N GLU A 217 -9.20 12.35 -29.76
CA GLU A 217 -9.03 12.31 -31.23
C GLU A 217 -10.31 12.67 -32.04
N GLN A 218 -11.48 12.82 -31.41
CA GLN A 218 -12.74 13.01 -32.15
C GLN A 218 -13.23 14.46 -32.33
N ASP A 219 -12.77 15.43 -31.52
CA ASP A 219 -13.30 16.82 -31.56
C ASP A 219 -12.38 17.83 -32.29
N ALA A 220 -11.28 17.35 -32.88
CA ALA A 220 -10.27 18.18 -33.57
C ALA A 220 -10.64 18.58 -35.02
N SER A 221 -11.94 18.62 -35.40
CA SER A 221 -12.34 18.85 -36.80
C SER A 221 -13.64 19.63 -37.04
N GLN A 222 -13.78 20.84 -36.46
CA GLN A 222 -14.72 21.84 -37.00
C GLN A 222 -14.49 23.30 -36.56
N ASP A 223 -13.52 24.00 -37.18
CA ASP A 223 -13.80 25.34 -37.74
C ASP A 223 -12.76 25.76 -38.79
N THR A 224 -13.17 25.81 -40.06
CA THR A 224 -12.74 26.84 -41.04
C THR A 224 -13.51 26.70 -42.36
N SER A 225 -13.94 27.83 -42.89
CA SER A 225 -14.49 28.06 -44.22
C SER A 225 -14.24 29.54 -44.56
N PRO A 226 -14.09 29.97 -45.83
CA PRO A 226 -14.96 29.52 -46.93
C PRO A 226 -14.31 29.42 -48.36
N ASP A 227 -15.21 29.17 -49.32
CA ASP A 227 -15.22 29.65 -50.73
C ASP A 227 -14.46 28.94 -51.89
N THR A 228 -15.30 28.28 -52.71
CA THR A 228 -15.37 28.32 -54.20
C THR A 228 -14.40 27.55 -55.11
N ASP A 229 -14.94 26.45 -55.67
CA ASP A 229 -15.30 26.27 -57.10
C ASP A 229 -14.49 25.28 -58.01
N SER A 230 -15.23 24.73 -58.98
CA SER A 230 -14.83 24.07 -60.25
C SER A 230 -14.10 22.71 -60.22
N GLY A 231 -14.86 21.61 -60.41
CA GLY A 231 -14.33 20.31 -60.86
C GLY A 231 -15.32 19.13 -60.75
N SER A 232 -15.68 18.48 -61.87
CA SER A 232 -16.61 17.31 -61.94
C SER A 232 -16.55 16.65 -63.34
N PRO A 233 -16.99 15.39 -63.56
CA PRO A 233 -16.58 14.11 -62.93
C PRO A 233 -16.16 13.05 -64.01
N GLU A 234 -15.93 11.77 -63.64
CA GLU A 234 -16.43 10.52 -64.33
C GLU A 234 -15.67 9.20 -63.99
N GLY A 235 -16.37 8.05 -64.09
CA GLY A 235 -15.88 6.64 -64.03
C GLY A 235 -15.81 6.00 -62.62
N GLY A 236 -16.32 4.79 -62.29
CA GLY A 236 -17.01 3.71 -63.05
C GLY A 236 -16.17 2.40 -63.13
N GLU A 237 -16.65 1.16 -62.99
CA GLU A 237 -17.96 0.49 -62.69
C GLU A 237 -17.64 -0.95 -62.17
N ASP A 238 -18.43 -1.75 -61.43
CA ASP A 238 -19.68 -1.60 -60.64
C ASP A 238 -19.42 -2.14 -59.19
N GLY A 239 -19.90 -3.26 -58.60
CA GLY A 239 -20.94 -4.28 -58.88
C GLY A 239 -20.64 -5.67 -58.27
N PRO A 240 -21.62 -6.52 -57.83
CA PRO A 240 -23.07 -6.31 -57.65
C PRO A 240 -23.54 -6.48 -56.16
N LYS A 241 -24.85 -6.65 -55.92
CA LYS A 241 -25.53 -6.69 -54.60
C LYS A 241 -26.16 -8.07 -54.25
N GLU A 242 -26.84 -8.11 -53.09
CA GLU A 242 -27.95 -9.01 -52.67
C GLU A 242 -27.59 -10.39 -52.04
N SER A 243 -28.40 -10.99 -51.13
CA SER A 243 -29.50 -10.48 -50.26
C SER A 243 -29.91 -11.53 -49.18
N GLY A 244 -30.65 -11.09 -48.13
CA GLY A 244 -31.39 -11.94 -47.17
C GLY A 244 -30.60 -12.58 -46.01
N ASP A 245 -31.22 -13.04 -44.91
CA ASP A 245 -32.60 -12.85 -44.41
C ASP A 245 -32.69 -13.10 -42.87
N GLU A 246 -33.84 -12.84 -42.25
CA GLU A 246 -34.07 -12.87 -40.78
C GLU A 246 -34.04 -14.26 -40.11
N GLY A 247 -33.81 -14.26 -38.79
CA GLY A 247 -34.07 -15.40 -37.88
C GLY A 247 -34.43 -14.88 -36.48
N LYS A 248 -35.62 -15.23 -35.96
CA LYS A 248 -36.29 -14.55 -34.84
C LYS A 248 -37.15 -15.52 -34.01
N GLN A 249 -37.59 -15.08 -32.83
CA GLN A 249 -38.65 -15.69 -31.97
C GLN A 249 -38.24 -16.95 -31.16
N ASP A 250 -38.75 -17.23 -29.95
CA ASP A 250 -39.54 -16.39 -29.01
C ASP A 250 -39.44 -16.90 -27.53
N ALA A 251 -40.13 -16.22 -26.59
CA ALA A 251 -40.19 -16.51 -25.13
C ALA A 251 -41.25 -17.60 -24.77
N PRO A 252 -42.03 -17.65 -23.63
CA PRO A 252 -42.35 -16.71 -22.52
C PRO A 252 -41.70 -17.17 -21.16
N SER A 253 -42.17 -16.95 -19.90
CA SER A 253 -43.38 -16.35 -19.27
C SER A 253 -43.16 -15.95 -17.79
N GLU A 254 -43.92 -14.94 -17.32
CA GLU A 254 -44.73 -14.80 -16.07
C GLU A 254 -44.20 -15.36 -14.72
N ASP A 255 -44.13 -14.64 -13.59
CA ASP A 255 -45.04 -13.68 -12.89
C ASP A 255 -46.09 -14.31 -11.94
N SER A 256 -46.19 -13.76 -10.71
CA SER A 256 -47.29 -13.86 -9.72
C SER A 256 -46.88 -13.21 -8.39
N GLY A 257 -47.58 -12.17 -7.92
CA GLY A 257 -47.26 -11.43 -6.68
C GLY A 257 -48.36 -11.42 -5.60
N GLY A 258 -48.24 -10.48 -4.64
CA GLY A 258 -49.32 -10.05 -3.73
C GLY A 258 -49.34 -10.67 -2.32
N GLY A 259 -49.59 -9.84 -1.29
CA GLY A 259 -49.81 -10.29 0.11
C GLY A 259 -49.60 -9.19 1.17
N ASP A 260 -50.70 -8.65 1.72
CA ASP A 260 -50.74 -7.46 2.60
C ASP A 260 -50.25 -7.65 4.06
N GLY A 261 -49.93 -6.52 4.73
CA GLY A 261 -49.75 -6.47 6.19
C GLY A 261 -49.33 -5.09 6.75
N ALA A 262 -50.14 -4.49 7.64
CA ALA A 262 -49.92 -3.20 8.33
C ALA A 262 -50.76 -3.15 9.63
N PRO A 263 -50.78 -2.08 10.47
CA PRO A 263 -49.94 -0.87 10.55
C PRO A 263 -49.46 -0.53 12.00
N ASP A 264 -49.05 0.73 12.20
CA ASP A 264 -49.32 1.60 13.38
C ASP A 264 -48.30 1.71 14.54
N GLY A 265 -48.32 2.87 15.22
CA GLY A 265 -47.49 3.24 16.38
C GLY A 265 -46.73 4.57 16.24
N GLY A 266 -47.34 5.70 16.62
CA GLY A 266 -46.70 7.03 16.65
C GLY A 266 -46.62 7.66 18.06
N ASP A 267 -46.44 8.99 18.10
CA ASP A 267 -46.29 9.86 19.28
C ASP A 267 -44.91 9.76 20.01
N GLY A 268 -44.28 10.85 20.48
CA GLY A 268 -44.59 12.28 20.29
C GLY A 268 -43.74 13.24 21.14
N SER A 269 -43.95 14.54 20.92
CA SER A 269 -43.54 15.70 21.75
C SER A 269 -42.04 16.04 21.92
N ALA A 270 -41.73 17.32 21.66
CA ALA A 270 -40.55 18.03 22.18
C ALA A 270 -40.83 18.55 23.63
N PRO A 271 -39.94 19.38 24.22
CA PRO A 271 -40.08 20.81 23.94
C PRO A 271 -38.75 21.57 23.74
N ASP A 272 -38.85 22.68 23.03
CA ASP A 272 -37.85 23.75 22.96
C ASP A 272 -37.71 24.50 24.30
N ASP A 273 -36.61 25.24 24.46
CA ASP A 273 -36.48 26.32 25.45
C ASP A 273 -35.83 27.55 24.76
N GLU A 274 -36.67 28.45 24.24
CA GLU A 274 -36.23 29.74 23.68
C GLU A 274 -36.01 30.78 24.77
N ASN A 275 -34.83 31.41 24.82
CA ASN A 275 -34.67 32.66 25.56
C ASN A 275 -33.78 33.69 24.84
N LYS A 276 -34.45 34.65 24.18
CA LYS A 276 -33.93 35.92 23.63
C LYS A 276 -34.06 36.99 24.75
N GLN A 277 -33.32 38.10 24.86
CA GLN A 277 -32.46 38.94 23.98
C GLN A 277 -31.74 39.95 24.93
N PRO A 278 -30.96 40.97 24.50
CA PRO A 278 -30.36 41.30 23.20
C PRO A 278 -28.79 41.34 23.31
N ASP A 279 -27.93 42.27 22.86
CA ASP A 279 -28.05 43.57 22.18
C ASP A 279 -26.73 44.06 21.51
N ALA A 280 -26.83 45.15 20.74
CA ALA A 280 -25.82 46.19 20.45
C ALA A 280 -24.41 45.79 19.93
N GLY A 281 -24.18 45.87 18.61
CA GLY A 281 -22.82 45.86 18.04
C GLY A 281 -22.69 45.75 16.51
N GLN A 282 -23.28 46.67 15.73
CA GLN A 282 -23.19 46.68 14.26
C GLN A 282 -22.18 47.73 13.74
N PRO A 283 -21.44 47.42 12.67
CA PRO A 283 -21.56 48.23 11.45
C PRO A 283 -21.65 47.38 10.16
N ASP A 284 -22.19 47.98 9.11
CA ASP A 284 -22.57 47.30 7.86
C ASP A 284 -21.40 47.02 6.90
N GLY A 285 -21.50 45.93 6.13
CA GLY A 285 -20.57 45.55 5.07
C GLY A 285 -21.11 44.44 4.17
N ASP A 286 -21.73 44.85 3.05
CA ASP A 286 -22.17 44.05 1.90
C ASP A 286 -23.20 42.91 2.10
N LYS A 287 -24.07 42.76 1.09
CA LYS A 287 -25.15 41.77 1.07
C LYS A 287 -24.66 40.47 0.43
N GLN A 288 -24.27 39.48 1.22
CA GLN A 288 -24.24 38.10 0.73
C GLN A 288 -25.67 37.65 0.33
N PRO A 289 -25.82 36.83 -0.72
CA PRO A 289 -27.08 36.13 -0.99
C PRO A 289 -27.43 35.22 0.21
N PRO A 290 -28.71 34.85 0.40
CA PRO A 290 -29.10 33.98 1.51
C PRO A 290 -28.30 32.67 1.46
N PRO A 291 -27.79 32.18 2.59
CA PRO A 291 -27.00 30.96 2.61
C PRO A 291 -27.87 29.81 2.08
N GLN A 292 -27.39 29.15 1.03
CA GLN A 292 -28.00 27.90 0.59
C GLN A 292 -27.87 26.86 1.72
N PRO A 293 -28.81 25.92 1.87
CA PRO A 293 -28.73 24.89 2.90
C PRO A 293 -27.60 23.91 2.57
N GLN A 294 -26.38 24.27 2.96
CA GLN A 294 -25.19 23.42 2.84
C GLN A 294 -25.50 22.03 3.41
N THR A 295 -25.21 21.01 2.63
CA THR A 295 -25.26 19.61 3.04
C THR A 295 -24.26 19.35 4.18
N GLN A 296 -24.20 18.11 4.68
CA GLN A 296 -23.12 17.76 5.62
C GLN A 296 -21.78 17.69 4.88
N ASP A 297 -21.81 17.25 3.61
CA ASP A 297 -20.64 17.11 2.75
C ASP A 297 -20.01 18.45 2.39
N ASP A 298 -20.81 19.47 2.05
CA ASP A 298 -20.32 20.84 1.79
C ASP A 298 -19.57 21.42 3.00
N ARG A 299 -20.06 21.15 4.22
CA ARG A 299 -19.43 21.62 5.47
C ARG A 299 -18.19 20.81 5.84
N ILE A 300 -18.10 19.56 5.41
CA ILE A 300 -16.88 18.75 5.53
C ILE A 300 -15.84 19.21 4.51
N LEU A 301 -16.24 19.60 3.30
CA LEU A 301 -15.38 20.21 2.28
C LEU A 301 -14.83 21.57 2.73
N ASP A 302 -15.67 22.51 3.17
CA ASP A 302 -15.21 23.78 3.77
C ASP A 302 -14.21 23.56 4.92
N MET A 303 -14.44 22.55 5.75
CA MET A 303 -13.56 22.20 6.88
C MET A 303 -12.24 21.53 6.44
N LEU A 304 -12.23 20.84 5.29
CA LEU A 304 -11.04 20.26 4.67
C LEU A 304 -10.21 21.30 3.90
N GLU A 305 -10.85 22.29 3.25
CA GLU A 305 -10.16 23.41 2.62
C GLU A 305 -9.63 24.42 3.65
N ALA A 306 -10.33 24.59 4.78
CA ALA A 306 -9.84 25.34 5.93
C ALA A 306 -8.77 24.59 6.77
N ALA A 307 -8.46 23.32 6.44
CA ALA A 307 -7.43 22.58 7.15
C ALA A 307 -6.04 23.20 6.90
N PRO A 308 -5.27 23.54 7.96
CA PRO A 308 -3.95 24.14 7.78
C PRO A 308 -3.03 23.14 7.07
N THR A 309 -2.47 23.53 5.93
CA THR A 309 -1.53 22.66 5.21
C THR A 309 -0.36 22.27 6.11
N VAL A 310 0.18 21.06 5.94
CA VAL A 310 1.31 20.55 6.74
C VAL A 310 2.49 21.53 6.74
N GLN A 311 2.69 22.25 5.63
CA GLN A 311 3.69 23.32 5.48
C GLN A 311 3.45 24.50 6.44
N LEU A 312 2.19 24.93 6.62
CA LEU A 312 1.81 26.00 7.55
C LEU A 312 1.96 25.55 9.01
N GLU A 313 1.58 24.31 9.32
CA GLU A 313 1.74 23.76 10.67
C GLU A 313 3.22 23.57 11.03
N ASP A 314 4.06 23.09 10.11
CA ASP A 314 5.49 22.97 10.36
C ASP A 314 6.18 24.34 10.45
N ALA A 315 5.75 25.33 9.66
CA ALA A 315 6.20 26.71 9.82
C ALA A 315 5.86 27.26 11.21
N ARG A 316 4.64 27.01 11.71
CA ARG A 316 4.18 27.40 13.05
C ARG A 316 4.96 26.67 14.16
N ARG A 317 5.18 25.36 14.00
CA ARG A 317 5.97 24.49 14.91
C ARG A 317 7.42 24.95 15.02
N ASN A 318 8.03 25.34 13.91
CA ASN A 318 9.41 25.85 13.87
C ASN A 318 9.53 27.30 14.34
N ALA A 319 8.51 28.15 14.13
CA ALA A 319 8.45 29.50 14.71
C ALA A 319 8.37 29.46 16.25
N ALA A 320 7.52 28.61 16.82
CA ALA A 320 7.43 28.41 18.27
C ALA A 320 8.75 27.91 18.87
N ARG A 321 9.40 26.93 18.23
CA ARG A 321 10.74 26.43 18.63
C ARG A 321 11.82 27.52 18.59
N ARG A 322 11.74 28.49 17.67
CA ARG A 322 12.66 29.65 17.63
C ARG A 322 12.42 30.64 18.76
N GLN A 323 11.18 30.90 19.17
CA GLN A 323 10.90 31.80 20.30
C GLN A 323 11.46 31.27 21.62
N VAL A 324 11.28 29.97 21.92
CA VAL A 324 11.80 29.36 23.16
C VAL A 324 13.32 29.49 23.27
N ARG A 325 14.05 29.35 22.16
CA ARG A 325 15.53 29.49 22.14
C ARG A 325 16.01 30.95 22.27
N GLY A 326 15.13 31.94 22.12
CA GLY A 326 15.43 33.36 22.28
C GLY A 326 15.21 33.92 23.70
N MET A 327 14.75 33.09 24.65
CA MET A 327 14.45 33.48 26.04
C MET A 327 15.41 32.90 27.10
N VAL A 328 16.51 32.26 26.68
CA VAL A 328 17.49 31.64 27.59
C VAL A 328 18.68 32.57 27.91
N ASP A 329 18.93 33.58 27.07
CA ASP A 329 20.01 34.57 27.25
C ASP A 329 19.44 35.99 27.48
N LYS A 330 18.96 36.28 28.71
CA LYS A 330 18.75 37.65 29.21
C LYS A 330 18.61 37.74 30.73
#